data_AF-A0AAE3PIJ7-F1
#
_entry.id   AF-A0AAE3PIJ7-F1
#
_cell.length_a   1.000
_cell.length_b   1.000
_cell.length_c   1.000
_cell.angle_alpha   90.00
_cell.angle_beta   90.00
_cell.angle_gamma   90.00
#
_symmetry.space_group_name_H-M   'P 1'
#
loop_
_entity.id
_entity.type
_entity.pdbx_description
1 polymer ?
#
loop_
_entity_poly.entity_id
_entity_poly.type
_entity_poly.pdbx_seq_one_letter_code
_entity_poly.pdbx_strand_id
1 'polypeptide(L)'
;MSQSYDRGTIEDFGRWRDFSAGMWAWVFHKFTGWVLIGYLFTHIAVLSTATAADPTVYTNTISGLEDLLIVRLLEVGLLAVAVFHILNGIRLLFVDLGMGLTAQDKTFYLSLVLTGAIVVASVPTFVGGKL
;
A
#
# COMPACT_ATOMS: atom_id res chain seq x y z
N MET A 1 5.37 -35.54 18.77
CA MET A 1 6.65 -35.08 19.35
C MET A 1 6.87 -33.65 18.87
N SER A 2 6.76 -32.65 19.75
CA SER A 2 7.03 -31.25 19.39
C SER A 2 8.54 -31.07 19.28
N GLN A 3 9.06 -30.86 18.07
CA GLN A 3 10.45 -30.47 17.87
C GLN A 3 10.66 -29.13 18.58
N SER A 4 11.47 -29.10 19.65
CA SER A 4 11.90 -27.86 20.27
C SER A 4 12.89 -27.20 19.32
N TYR A 5 12.43 -26.23 18.54
CA TYR A 5 13.31 -25.44 17.70
C TYR A 5 14.27 -24.68 18.63
N ASP A 6 15.57 -24.98 18.55
CA ASP A 6 16.59 -24.16 19.21
C ASP A 6 16.59 -22.79 18.53
N ARG A 7 16.17 -21.74 19.25
CA ARG A 7 15.98 -20.38 18.71
C ARG A 7 17.17 -19.46 18.96
N GLY A 8 18.29 -20.00 19.47
CA GLY A 8 19.46 -19.24 19.89
C GLY A 8 19.17 -18.28 21.05
N THR A 9 20.16 -17.47 21.43
CA THR A 9 20.00 -16.45 22.47
C THR A 9 19.18 -15.26 21.96
N ILE A 10 18.45 -14.58 22.85
CA ILE A 10 17.60 -13.40 22.51
C ILE A 10 18.48 -12.23 22.01
N GLU A 11 19.75 -12.23 22.39
CA GLU A 11 20.76 -11.18 22.14
C GLU A 11 21.43 -11.31 20.76
N ASP A 12 21.15 -12.36 20.00
CA ASP A 12 21.69 -12.50 18.64
C ASP A 12 20.97 -11.55 17.67
N PHE A 13 21.58 -10.39 17.46
CA PHE A 13 21.11 -9.36 16.53
C PHE A 13 21.02 -9.86 15.07
N GLY A 14 21.66 -10.99 14.72
CA GLY A 14 21.53 -11.62 13.41
C GLY A 14 20.09 -11.98 13.05
N ARG A 15 19.28 -12.35 14.05
CA ARG A 15 17.85 -12.70 13.86
C ARG A 15 16.97 -11.55 13.36
N TRP A 16 17.42 -10.30 13.53
CA TRP A 16 16.73 -9.10 13.02
C TRP A 16 17.20 -8.69 11.64
N ARG A 17 18.20 -9.36 11.07
CA ARG A 17 18.73 -9.06 9.73
C ARG A 17 18.08 -9.93 8.65
N ASP A 18 17.67 -11.14 8.99
CA ASP A 18 17.09 -12.09 8.05
C ASP A 18 15.55 -12.05 8.08
N PHE A 19 14.97 -11.21 7.24
CA PHE A 19 13.52 -11.11 7.10
C PHE A 19 12.97 -12.19 6.17
N SER A 20 12.05 -13.01 6.69
CA SER A 20 11.25 -13.92 5.86
C SER A 20 10.16 -13.16 5.09
N ALA A 21 9.60 -13.79 4.04
CA ALA A 21 8.53 -13.21 3.25
C ALA A 21 7.32 -12.77 4.11
N GLY A 22 6.94 -13.57 5.11
CA GLY A 22 5.89 -13.22 6.06
C GLY A 22 6.19 -11.97 6.90
N MET A 23 7.44 -11.78 7.30
CA MET A 23 7.86 -10.58 8.05
C MET A 23 7.78 -9.34 7.16
N TRP A 24 8.24 -9.40 5.91
CA TRP A 24 8.09 -8.31 4.95
C TRP A 24 6.64 -7.98 4.66
N ALA A 25 5.81 -9.00 4.46
CA ALA A 25 4.37 -8.83 4.24
C ALA A 25 3.70 -8.08 5.40
N TRP A 26 4.10 -8.37 6.63
CA TRP A 26 3.62 -7.68 7.83
C TRP A 26 4.11 -6.22 7.89
N VAL A 27 5.40 -5.97 7.65
CA VAL A 27 5.97 -4.60 7.63
C VAL A 27 5.26 -3.74 6.60
N PHE A 28 5.19 -4.21 5.35
CA PHE A 28 4.59 -3.45 4.27
C PHE A 28 3.10 -3.20 4.49
N HIS A 29 2.36 -4.16 5.06
CA HIS A 29 0.94 -3.95 5.34
C HIS A 29 0.71 -2.84 6.37
N LYS A 30 1.51 -2.81 7.44
CA LYS A 30 1.44 -1.74 8.44
C LYS A 30 1.87 -0.40 7.86
N PHE A 31 2.99 -0.38 7.15
CA PHE A 31 3.51 0.84 6.53
C PHE A 31 2.49 1.45 5.57
N THR A 32 1.95 0.64 4.64
CA THR A 32 0.91 1.09 3.71
C THR A 32 -0.36 1.55 4.44
N GLY A 33 -0.77 0.89 5.52
CA GLY A 33 -1.89 1.35 6.36
C GLY A 33 -1.66 2.74 6.96
N TRP A 34 -0.46 3.01 7.50
CA TRP A 34 -0.12 4.34 8.00
C TRP A 34 -0.11 5.41 6.91
N VAL A 35 0.41 5.09 5.72
CA VAL A 35 0.36 5.99 4.56
C VAL A 35 -1.08 6.30 4.17
N LEU A 36 -1.97 5.29 4.11
CA LEU A 36 -3.37 5.49 3.78
C LEU A 36 -4.11 6.33 4.82
N ILE A 37 -3.83 6.14 6.12
CA ILE A 37 -4.39 7.00 7.17
C ILE A 37 -3.95 8.45 6.96
N GLY A 38 -2.67 8.70 6.70
CA GLY A 38 -2.17 10.03 6.38
C GLY A 38 -2.85 10.63 5.15
N TYR A 39 -3.00 9.84 4.09
CA TYR A 39 -3.72 10.25 2.89
C TYR A 39 -5.18 10.60 3.19
N LEU A 40 -5.89 9.83 4.02
CA LEU A 40 -7.30 10.10 4.34
C LEU A 40 -7.50 11.51 4.92
N PHE A 41 -6.60 12.00 5.78
CA PHE A 41 -6.69 13.38 6.27
C PHE A 41 -6.56 14.41 5.14
N THR A 42 -5.59 14.23 4.25
CA THR A 42 -5.41 15.11 3.08
C THR A 42 -6.58 15.02 2.11
N HIS A 43 -7.10 13.81 1.88
CA HIS A 43 -8.19 13.52 0.98
C HIS A 43 -9.49 14.16 1.44
N ILE A 44 -9.83 14.03 2.73
CA ILE A 44 -11.02 14.65 3.32
C ILE A 44 -10.90 16.18 3.27
N ALA A 45 -9.72 16.73 3.53
CA ALA A 45 -9.50 18.18 3.45
C ALA A 45 -9.75 18.72 2.03
N VAL A 46 -9.18 18.08 1.00
CA VAL A 46 -9.40 18.47 -0.40
C VAL A 46 -10.86 18.26 -0.80
N LEU A 47 -11.45 17.10 -0.46
CA LEU A 47 -12.85 16.80 -0.78
C LEU A 47 -13.83 17.78 -0.11
N SER A 48 -13.50 18.29 1.09
CA SER A 48 -14.33 19.27 1.78
C SER A 48 -14.48 20.59 1.01
N THR A 49 -13.57 20.90 0.08
CA THR A 49 -13.73 22.08 -0.80
C THR A 49 -14.93 21.98 -1.72
N ALA A 50 -15.47 20.77 -1.96
CA ALA A 50 -16.72 20.55 -2.68
C ALA A 50 -17.95 21.13 -1.97
N THR A 51 -17.85 21.44 -0.67
CA THR A 51 -18.93 22.06 0.10
C THR A 51 -18.78 23.58 0.21
N ALA A 52 -17.81 24.18 -0.50
CA ALA A 52 -17.64 25.63 -0.52
C ALA A 52 -18.87 26.33 -1.14
N ALA A 53 -19.13 27.56 -0.70
CA ALA A 53 -20.24 28.35 -1.24
C ALA A 53 -20.05 28.71 -2.72
N ASP A 54 -18.80 28.92 -3.13
CA ASP A 54 -18.43 29.10 -4.53
C ASP A 54 -18.13 27.72 -5.18
N PRO A 55 -18.91 27.29 -6.19
CA PRO A 55 -18.74 26.00 -6.86
C PRO A 55 -17.39 25.83 -7.58
N THR A 56 -16.66 26.92 -7.85
CA THR A 56 -15.38 26.86 -8.55
C THR A 56 -14.21 26.42 -7.67
N VAL A 57 -14.35 26.52 -6.33
CA VAL A 57 -13.26 26.26 -5.38
C VAL A 57 -12.75 24.83 -5.49
N TYR A 58 -13.65 23.84 -5.59
CA TYR A 58 -13.27 22.43 -5.72
C TYR A 58 -12.48 22.18 -7.01
N THR A 59 -13.03 22.62 -8.14
CA THR A 59 -12.40 22.44 -9.46
C THR A 59 -11.03 23.12 -9.52
N ASN A 60 -10.91 24.33 -8.99
CA ASN A 60 -9.65 25.07 -8.94
C ASN A 60 -8.62 24.40 -8.01
N THR A 61 -9.06 23.81 -6.90
CA THR A 61 -8.18 23.09 -5.96
C THR A 61 -7.62 21.83 -6.61
N ILE A 62 -8.48 21.00 -7.24
CA ILE A 62 -8.05 19.76 -7.90
C ILE A 62 -7.16 20.07 -9.10
N SER A 63 -7.56 20.98 -9.99
CA SER A 63 -6.73 21.34 -11.15
C SER A 63 -5.36 21.88 -10.73
N GLY A 64 -5.30 22.76 -9.73
CA GLY A 64 -4.03 23.26 -9.21
C GLY A 64 -3.12 22.19 -8.59
N LEU A 65 -3.69 21.13 -8.01
CA LEU A 65 -2.93 19.97 -7.52
C LEU A 65 -2.45 19.10 -8.68
N GLU A 66 -3.31 18.81 -9.65
CA GLU A 66 -2.98 17.98 -10.83
C GLU A 66 -1.93 18.63 -11.73
N ASP A 67 -1.80 19.95 -11.74
CA ASP A 67 -0.75 20.67 -12.49
C ASP A 67 0.66 20.38 -11.93
N LEU A 68 0.76 19.95 -10.67
CA LEU A 68 2.02 19.63 -10.04
C LEU A 68 2.47 18.21 -10.40
N LEU A 69 3.58 18.09 -11.14
CA LEU A 69 4.16 16.79 -11.50
C LEU A 69 4.40 15.88 -10.27
N ILE A 70 4.79 16.46 -9.14
CA ILE A 70 4.99 15.70 -7.89
C ILE A 70 3.69 15.05 -7.41
N VAL A 71 2.54 15.72 -7.53
CA VAL A 71 1.24 15.18 -7.14
C VAL A 71 0.88 13.98 -8.02
N ARG A 72 1.10 14.08 -9.33
CA ARG A 72 0.88 12.95 -10.25
C ARG A 72 1.72 11.73 -9.91
N LEU A 73 2.99 11.94 -9.50
CA LEU A 73 3.83 10.85 -9.02
C LEU A 73 3.33 10.27 -7.68
N LEU A 74 2.86 11.13 -6.77
CA LEU A 74 2.26 10.71 -5.52
C LEU A 74 0.96 9.94 -5.72
N GLU A 75 0.15 10.24 -6.74
CA GLU A 75 -1.05 9.48 -7.09
C GLU A 75 -0.74 8.06 -7.55
N VAL A 76 0.29 7.89 -8.40
CA VAL A 76 0.77 6.55 -8.79
C VAL A 76 1.29 5.78 -7.57
N GLY A 77 2.05 6.45 -6.71
CA GLY A 77 2.54 5.88 -5.45
C GLY A 77 1.41 5.49 -4.50
N LEU A 78 0.38 6.33 -4.39
CA LEU A 78 -0.80 6.09 -3.58
C LEU A 78 -1.60 4.90 -4.11
N LEU A 79 -1.74 4.77 -5.43
CA LEU A 79 -2.36 3.59 -6.04
C LEU A 79 -1.58 2.32 -5.67
N ALA A 80 -0.24 2.36 -5.77
CA ALA A 80 0.62 1.23 -5.38
C ALA A 80 0.38 0.82 -3.92
N VAL A 81 0.36 1.80 -3.01
CA VAL A 81 0.09 1.62 -1.58
C VAL A 81 -1.30 1.01 -1.36
N ALA A 82 -2.34 1.56 -1.97
CA ALA A 82 -3.72 1.11 -1.81
C ALA A 82 -3.92 -0.33 -2.32
N VAL A 83 -3.45 -0.61 -3.55
CA VAL A 83 -3.59 -1.94 -4.17
C VAL A 83 -2.85 -3.00 -3.36
N PHE A 84 -1.60 -2.73 -2.96
CA PHE A 84 -0.87 -3.67 -2.11
C PHE A 84 -1.59 -3.89 -0.77
N HIS A 85 -2.05 -2.82 -0.11
CA HIS A 85 -2.73 -2.91 1.18
C HIS A 85 -3.98 -3.80 1.10
N ILE A 86 -4.78 -3.64 0.04
CA ILE A 86 -5.99 -4.44 -0.21
C ILE A 86 -5.61 -5.91 -0.49
N LEU A 87 -4.70 -6.17 -1.44
CA LEU A 87 -4.31 -7.54 -1.79
C LEU A 87 -3.70 -8.29 -0.61
N ASN A 88 -2.83 -7.63 0.16
CA ASN A 88 -2.22 -8.20 1.35
C ASN A 88 -3.26 -8.39 2.46
N GLY A 89 -4.23 -7.48 2.62
CA GLY A 89 -5.34 -7.63 3.56
C GLY A 89 -6.25 -8.83 3.22
N ILE A 90 -6.55 -9.04 1.94
CA ILE A 90 -7.28 -10.23 1.46
C ILE A 90 -6.48 -11.51 1.75
N ARG A 91 -5.15 -11.50 1.55
CA ARG A 91 -4.29 -12.63 1.93
C ARG A 91 -4.43 -12.95 3.43
N LEU A 92 -4.34 -11.92 4.28
CA LEU A 92 -4.47 -12.09 5.73
C LEU A 92 -5.86 -12.64 6.11
N LEU A 93 -6.93 -12.12 5.51
CA LEU A 93 -8.28 -12.65 5.71
C LEU A 93 -8.38 -14.14 5.36
N PHE A 94 -7.81 -14.58 4.23
CA PHE A 94 -7.82 -16.00 3.87
C PHE A 94 -7.03 -16.86 4.85
N VAL A 95 -5.87 -16.36 5.29
CA VAL A 95 -5.05 -17.02 6.32
C VAL A 95 -5.81 -17.17 7.63
N ASP A 96 -6.52 -16.13 8.06
CA ASP A 96 -7.33 -16.14 9.29
C ASP A 96 -8.50 -17.12 9.19
N LEU A 97 -9.03 -17.35 7.99
CA LEU A 97 -10.01 -18.40 7.68
C LEU A 97 -9.39 -19.80 7.53
N GLY A 98 -8.09 -19.96 7.78
CA GLY A 98 -7.37 -21.23 7.67
C GLY A 98 -7.01 -21.66 6.25
N MET A 99 -7.21 -20.80 5.25
CA MET A 99 -6.89 -21.07 3.85
C MET A 99 -5.48 -20.56 3.49
N GLY A 100 -4.74 -21.35 2.69
CA GLY A 100 -3.45 -20.91 2.14
C GLY A 100 -2.28 -20.88 3.13
N LEU A 101 -2.39 -21.55 4.29
CA LEU A 101 -1.34 -21.60 5.33
C LEU A 101 0.01 -22.11 4.81
N THR A 102 0.01 -23.07 3.89
CA THR A 102 1.24 -23.64 3.29
C THR A 102 1.76 -22.83 2.08
N ALA A 103 1.02 -21.82 1.64
CA ALA A 103 1.31 -21.02 0.44
C ALA A 103 1.49 -19.52 0.76
N GLN A 104 1.75 -19.16 2.01
CA GLN A 104 1.92 -17.78 2.49
C GLN A 104 2.94 -16.99 1.66
N ASP A 105 4.13 -17.55 1.44
CA ASP A 105 5.21 -16.87 0.72
C ASP A 105 4.82 -16.65 -0.76
N LYS A 106 4.25 -17.68 -1.41
CA LYS A 106 3.82 -17.60 -2.81
C LYS A 106 2.71 -16.56 -3.00
N THR A 107 1.74 -16.53 -2.10
CA THR A 107 0.62 -15.57 -2.15
C THR A 107 1.07 -14.15 -1.82
N PHE A 108 2.10 -13.97 -0.98
CA PHE A 108 2.76 -12.68 -0.78
C PHE A 108 3.46 -12.20 -2.06
N TYR A 109 4.31 -13.02 -2.69
CA TYR A 109 4.95 -12.62 -3.95
C TYR A 109 3.96 -12.35 -5.07
N LEU A 110 2.87 -13.13 -5.15
CA LEU A 110 1.78 -12.87 -6.09
C LEU A 110 1.17 -11.48 -5.85
N SER A 111 0.93 -11.10 -4.58
CA SER A 111 0.40 -9.76 -4.26
C SER A 111 1.33 -8.65 -4.74
N LEU A 112 2.65 -8.80 -4.58
CA LEU A 112 3.64 -7.83 -5.07
C LEU A 112 3.65 -7.71 -6.59
N VAL A 113 3.64 -8.85 -7.30
CA VAL A 113 3.64 -8.87 -8.76
C VAL A 113 2.37 -8.23 -9.32
N LEU A 114 1.20 -8.56 -8.74
CA LEU A 114 -0.07 -7.96 -9.15
C LEU A 114 -0.10 -6.46 -8.89
N THR A 115 0.37 -6.00 -7.72
CA THR A 115 0.53 -4.56 -7.46
C THR A 115 1.43 -3.91 -8.51
N GLY A 116 2.62 -4.48 -8.77
CA GLY A 116 3.55 -3.92 -9.75
C GLY A 116 2.95 -3.83 -11.15
N ALA A 117 2.26 -4.89 -11.59
CA ALA A 117 1.59 -4.92 -12.90
C ALA A 117 0.51 -3.83 -13.01
N ILE A 118 -0.34 -3.67 -11.99
CA ILE A 118 -1.40 -2.65 -11.97
C ILE A 118 -0.78 -1.24 -11.98
N VAL A 119 0.26 -1.01 -11.19
CA VAL A 119 0.94 0.29 -11.11
C VAL A 119 1.56 0.66 -12.44
N VAL A 120 2.32 -0.25 -13.07
CA VAL A 120 2.93 -0.02 -14.39
C VAL A 120 1.85 0.27 -15.44
N ALA A 121 0.77 -0.51 -15.45
CA ALA A 121 -0.35 -0.30 -16.36
C ALA A 121 -1.06 1.06 -16.15
N SER A 122 -1.04 1.61 -14.93
CA SER A 122 -1.67 2.89 -14.61
C SER A 122 -0.84 4.12 -14.96
N VAL A 123 0.48 3.99 -15.13
CA VAL A 123 1.38 5.15 -15.37
C VAL A 123 0.91 6.04 -16.53
N PRO A 124 0.51 5.51 -17.70
CA PRO A 124 0.02 6.35 -18.80
C PRO A 124 -1.22 7.17 -18.42
N THR A 125 -2.09 6.66 -17.55
CA THR A 125 -3.30 7.35 -17.11
C THR A 125 -2.98 8.55 -16.22
N PHE A 126 -2.07 8.39 -15.26
CA PHE A 126 -1.72 9.45 -14.31
C PHE A 126 -0.72 10.47 -14.87
N VAL A 127 0.23 10.02 -15.71
CA VAL A 127 1.31 10.87 -16.22
C VAL A 127 1.02 11.41 -17.63
N GLY A 128 0.21 10.71 -18.42
CA GLY A 128 -0.07 11.05 -19.82
C GLY A 128 -1.18 12.08 -20.05
N GLY A 129 -1.89 12.52 -19.00
CA GLY A 129 -2.83 13.65 -19.10
C GLY A 129 -2.08 14.92 -19.48
N LYS A 130 -2.58 15.68 -20.47
CA LYS A 130 -1.93 16.92 -20.95
C LYS A 130 -1.61 17.85 -19.76
N LEU A 131 -0.38 18.38 -19.76
CA LEU A 131 0.02 19.56 -18.98
C LEU A 131 -0.61 20.81 -19.61
#